data_AF-A0A2E1KHU1-F1
#
_entry.id   AF-A0A2E1KHU1-F1
#
_cell.length_a   1.000
_cell.length_b   1.000
_cell.length_c   1.000
_cell.angle_alpha   90.00
_cell.angle_beta   90.00
_cell.angle_gamma   90.00
#
_symmetry.space_group_name_H-M   'P 1'
#
loop_
_entity.id
_entity.type
_entity.pdbx_description
1 polymer ?
#
loop_
_entity_poly.entity_id
_entity_poly.type
_entity_poly.pdbx_seq_one_letter_code
_entity_poly.pdbx_strand_id
1 'polypeptide(L)'
;MVRNRKLIAIGLLSSILLPAATLPAQPKSDPSKQVADQGQPKLVLPKIADEPKAIDPSKLLPPELVVKATQDFSDSSLREVVAWLQEEQGMVVLLDKKSLNEIGVSVAEPVSDRLNDASVYLLLNRLKSMGIGWHYNDEVLYITSVKVAKTRTTTLPYNVGDLMDAGYDLDHLVSVVTNTIAPDSWEEVGGIGALNSLGDVLFVRHAYEQQRGVDALLQALRKHSRQTFLDDPPQHREFREKLLTNVSVNFSDTPLTTAIDQLADASKSDIRLDLPALRDAGIRERELLTLKLVDRKLATVLQGLSLDLELTWILRDGVLWITTPTVAEAFLRTAVYDVQDLCRNKDETQALIEAIVAQSTPDSWSISGGVGEIEFAKPGTLAVTHQEQVHQQVLHLLEIYRTALRSSKPRDRGEEEETDVITVYYRLHSKVATDLSEMLPFLVRPDTWQLEENDDKPGLMFVVSSEPDFSSTRGSDKAASAARQSATSLIVDRSVLIIRQTRVAHDEIREVIRRVKTGDAPAGILGGGGFGGGFFTIPAFWPSESRR
;
A
#
# COMPACT_ATOMS: atom_id res chain seq x y z
N MET A 1 -64.67 0.34 -27.99
CA MET A 1 -66.10 0.21 -27.65
C MET A 1 -66.29 -1.06 -26.83
N VAL A 2 -66.69 -0.89 -25.57
CA VAL A 2 -67.60 -1.76 -24.80
C VAL A 2 -67.13 -3.17 -24.35
N ARG A 3 -66.83 -3.22 -23.03
CA ARG A 3 -67.25 -4.16 -21.96
C ARG A 3 -66.81 -5.64 -22.01
N ASN A 4 -66.06 -6.10 -21.00
CA ASN A 4 -66.48 -6.53 -19.64
C ASN A 4 -67.41 -7.76 -19.62
N ARG A 5 -66.97 -8.84 -18.95
CA ARG A 5 -67.55 -9.30 -17.67
C ARG A 5 -66.74 -10.45 -17.02
N LYS A 6 -66.40 -10.24 -15.74
CA LYS A 6 -66.04 -11.28 -14.76
C LYS A 6 -67.30 -12.07 -14.38
N LEU A 7 -67.13 -13.35 -14.02
CA LEU A 7 -67.97 -14.01 -13.02
C LEU A 7 -67.14 -15.04 -12.23
N ILE A 8 -67.27 -14.94 -10.91
CA ILE A 8 -66.73 -15.82 -9.87
C ILE A 8 -67.79 -16.88 -9.57
N ALA A 9 -67.39 -18.14 -9.36
CA ALA A 9 -68.16 -19.07 -8.52
C ALA A 9 -67.24 -20.12 -7.90
N ILE A 10 -67.24 -20.14 -6.57
CA ILE A 10 -66.58 -21.07 -5.66
C ILE A 10 -67.56 -22.21 -5.35
N GLY A 11 -67.03 -23.44 -5.24
CA GLY A 11 -67.56 -24.46 -4.32
C GLY A 11 -68.04 -25.74 -4.97
N LEU A 12 -67.36 -26.86 -4.72
CA LEU A 12 -67.81 -27.90 -3.78
C LEU A 12 -66.83 -29.09 -3.77
N LEU A 13 -66.46 -29.52 -2.56
CA LEU A 13 -65.75 -30.76 -2.27
C LEU A 13 -66.62 -31.97 -2.66
N SER A 14 -66.01 -32.99 -3.23
CA SER A 14 -66.50 -34.36 -3.17
C SER A 14 -65.34 -35.35 -3.15
N SER A 15 -65.26 -36.06 -2.03
CA SER A 15 -64.36 -37.15 -1.72
C SER A 15 -64.72 -38.38 -2.57
N ILE A 16 -63.75 -38.94 -3.29
CA ILE A 16 -63.89 -40.27 -3.92
C ILE A 16 -62.68 -41.12 -3.51
N LEU A 17 -62.97 -42.21 -2.81
CA LEU A 17 -62.09 -43.35 -2.56
C LEU A 17 -61.68 -44.01 -3.88
N LEU A 18 -60.40 -44.36 -4.03
CA LEU A 18 -59.91 -45.32 -5.02
C LEU A 18 -59.10 -46.43 -4.34
N PRO A 19 -59.17 -47.69 -4.83
CA PRO A 19 -58.66 -48.88 -4.16
C PRO A 19 -57.17 -49.13 -4.47
N ALA A 20 -56.58 -49.98 -3.62
CA ALA A 20 -55.18 -50.38 -3.61
C ALA A 20 -54.71 -51.04 -4.92
N ALA A 21 -53.57 -50.59 -5.43
CA ALA A 21 -52.75 -51.30 -6.41
C ALA A 21 -51.30 -51.32 -5.91
N THR A 22 -50.77 -52.53 -5.91
CA THR A 22 -49.44 -53.08 -5.59
C THR A 22 -48.24 -52.14 -5.73
N LEU A 23 -47.51 -51.94 -4.62
CA LEU A 23 -46.19 -51.27 -4.58
C LEU A 23 -45.09 -52.21 -5.13
N PRO A 24 -44.25 -51.77 -6.08
CA PRO A 24 -42.97 -52.42 -6.33
C PRO A 24 -41.97 -52.06 -5.21
N ALA A 25 -41.19 -53.05 -4.77
CA ALA A 25 -40.18 -52.90 -3.73
C ALA A 25 -39.14 -51.82 -4.09
N GLN A 26 -38.99 -50.82 -3.23
CA GLN A 26 -37.88 -49.87 -3.31
C GLN A 26 -36.57 -50.57 -2.91
N PRO A 27 -35.46 -50.38 -3.64
CA PRO A 27 -34.16 -50.82 -3.19
C PRO A 27 -33.77 -50.03 -1.93
N LYS A 28 -33.33 -50.75 -0.90
CA LYS A 28 -32.80 -50.18 0.34
C LYS A 28 -31.65 -49.22 0.01
N SER A 29 -31.86 -47.93 0.19
CA SER A 29 -30.79 -46.94 0.22
C SER A 29 -30.01 -47.11 1.51
N ASP A 30 -28.73 -47.44 1.37
CA ASP A 30 -27.73 -47.47 2.42
C ASP A 30 -27.67 -46.08 3.12
N PRO A 31 -27.88 -45.96 4.45
CA PRO A 31 -27.85 -44.68 5.15
C PRO A 31 -26.46 -44.01 5.14
N SER A 32 -25.44 -44.71 4.65
CA SER A 32 -24.03 -44.33 4.71
C SER A 32 -23.57 -43.35 3.62
N LYS A 33 -24.50 -42.77 2.82
CA LYS A 33 -24.15 -41.90 1.68
C LYS A 33 -24.85 -40.53 1.63
N GLN A 34 -25.48 -40.07 2.72
CA GLN A 34 -26.18 -38.77 2.75
C GLN A 34 -25.81 -37.85 3.92
N VAL A 35 -24.56 -37.89 4.36
CA VAL A 35 -23.91 -36.89 5.23
C VAL A 35 -22.43 -36.91 4.82
N ALA A 36 -21.72 -35.89 4.36
CA ALA A 36 -22.01 -34.49 4.09
C ALA A 36 -21.09 -34.06 2.93
N ASP A 37 -21.66 -33.74 1.77
CA ASP A 37 -21.01 -32.86 0.79
C ASP A 37 -21.35 -31.41 1.21
N GLN A 38 -20.81 -30.99 2.36
CA GLN A 38 -20.68 -29.57 2.64
C GLN A 38 -19.35 -29.17 2.03
N GLY A 39 -19.37 -28.91 0.72
CA GLY A 39 -18.21 -28.39 0.01
C GLY A 39 -17.63 -27.21 0.78
N GLN A 40 -16.34 -27.31 1.11
CA GLN A 40 -15.54 -26.21 1.65
C GLN A 40 -15.86 -24.93 0.86
N PRO A 41 -15.99 -23.75 1.51
CA PRO A 41 -16.26 -22.50 0.81
C PRO A 41 -15.15 -22.30 -0.22
N LYS A 42 -15.52 -22.43 -1.50
CA LYS A 42 -14.61 -22.23 -2.63
C LYS A 42 -14.03 -20.83 -2.48
N LEU A 43 -12.74 -20.72 -2.16
CA LEU A 43 -12.03 -19.46 -2.02
C LEU A 43 -12.28 -18.59 -3.25
N VAL A 44 -13.19 -17.63 -3.15
CA VAL A 44 -13.43 -16.63 -4.18
C VAL A 44 -12.31 -15.61 -4.02
N LEU A 45 -11.32 -15.65 -4.90
CA LEU A 45 -10.25 -14.65 -4.91
C LEU A 45 -10.87 -13.25 -5.07
N PRO A 46 -10.50 -12.29 -4.23
CA PRO A 46 -11.00 -10.93 -4.32
C PRO A 46 -10.71 -10.34 -5.71
N LYS A 47 -11.73 -9.74 -6.33
CA LYS A 47 -11.58 -9.10 -7.63
C LYS A 47 -10.98 -7.72 -7.44
N ILE A 48 -9.68 -7.62 -7.66
CA ILE A 48 -8.94 -6.35 -7.64
C ILE A 48 -9.41 -5.47 -8.80
N ALA A 49 -9.65 -4.19 -8.51
CA ALA A 49 -9.99 -3.19 -9.52
C ALA A 49 -8.79 -2.89 -10.43
N ASP A 50 -9.06 -2.50 -11.67
CA ASP A 50 -8.00 -2.04 -12.60
C ASP A 50 -7.80 -0.51 -12.54
N GLU A 51 -8.64 0.21 -11.80
CA GLU A 51 -8.60 1.67 -11.62
C GLU A 51 -8.80 2.04 -10.13
N PRO A 52 -8.18 3.12 -9.64
CA PRO A 52 -7.36 4.07 -10.38
C PRO A 52 -5.93 3.55 -10.62
N LYS A 53 -5.34 3.87 -11.78
CA LYS A 53 -3.89 3.61 -12.03
C LYS A 53 -2.95 4.66 -11.43
N ALA A 54 -3.48 5.84 -11.11
CA ALA A 54 -2.72 6.97 -10.60
C ALA A 54 -3.65 7.93 -9.82
N ILE A 55 -3.09 8.61 -8.83
CA ILE A 55 -3.69 9.79 -8.22
C ILE A 55 -3.22 11.00 -9.01
N ASP A 56 -4.15 11.62 -9.72
CA ASP A 56 -3.91 12.77 -10.58
C ASP A 56 -3.62 14.02 -9.73
N PRO A 57 -2.43 14.65 -9.87
CA PRO A 57 -2.06 15.87 -9.13
C PRO A 57 -3.05 17.00 -9.31
N SER A 58 -3.74 17.08 -10.45
CA SER A 58 -4.71 18.14 -10.72
C SER A 58 -5.89 18.17 -9.75
N LYS A 59 -6.16 17.05 -9.06
CA LYS A 59 -7.20 16.97 -8.02
C LYS A 59 -6.74 17.51 -6.67
N LEU A 60 -5.42 17.65 -6.50
CA LEU A 60 -4.76 18.04 -5.25
C LEU A 60 -4.25 19.48 -5.30
N LEU A 61 -4.38 20.14 -6.45
CA LEU A 61 -3.85 21.47 -6.72
C LEU A 61 -4.98 22.50 -6.85
N PRO A 62 -4.69 23.78 -6.52
CA PRO A 62 -5.59 24.89 -6.78
C PRO A 62 -6.01 24.95 -8.26
N PRO A 63 -7.26 25.33 -8.56
CA PRO A 63 -7.80 25.31 -9.92
C PRO A 63 -7.00 26.20 -10.89
N GLU A 64 -6.40 27.28 -10.41
CA GLU A 64 -5.56 28.19 -11.19
C GLU A 64 -4.37 27.45 -11.80
N LEU A 65 -3.73 26.55 -11.04
CA LEU A 65 -2.55 25.81 -11.49
C LEU A 65 -2.90 24.65 -12.43
N VAL A 66 -4.17 24.25 -12.47
CA VAL A 66 -4.67 23.11 -13.26
C VAL A 66 -5.12 23.53 -14.65
N VAL A 67 -5.33 24.84 -14.87
CA VAL A 67 -5.70 25.41 -16.17
C VAL A 67 -4.76 24.87 -17.26
N LYS A 68 -5.36 24.35 -18.33
CA LYS A 68 -4.62 23.87 -19.49
C LYS A 68 -4.21 25.02 -20.39
N ALA A 69 -2.97 25.00 -20.85
CA ALA A 69 -2.45 25.97 -21.77
C ALA A 69 -1.65 25.31 -22.91
N THR A 70 -1.53 26.05 -24.01
CA THR A 70 -0.60 25.74 -25.09
C THR A 70 0.30 26.95 -25.28
N GLN A 71 1.59 26.79 -24.97
CA GLN A 71 2.56 27.89 -25.01
C GLN A 71 3.95 27.32 -25.26
N ASP A 72 4.69 27.93 -26.19
CA ASP A 72 6.07 27.61 -26.48
C ASP A 72 6.98 28.67 -25.83
N PHE A 73 7.94 28.22 -25.04
CA PHE A 73 8.93 29.03 -24.37
C PHE A 73 10.35 28.73 -24.89
N SER A 74 10.54 28.06 -26.02
CA SER A 74 11.86 27.55 -26.44
C SER A 74 12.99 28.60 -26.48
N ASP A 75 12.66 29.89 -26.65
CA ASP A 75 13.57 31.05 -26.64
C ASP A 75 13.16 32.13 -25.62
N SER A 76 12.44 31.75 -24.57
CA SER A 76 11.88 32.70 -23.60
C SER A 76 12.76 32.89 -22.37
N SER A 77 12.51 33.98 -21.63
CA SER A 77 13.14 34.23 -20.33
C SER A 77 12.20 33.94 -19.16
N LEU A 78 12.76 33.74 -17.96
CA LEU A 78 11.97 33.63 -16.73
C LEU A 78 11.02 34.84 -16.53
N ARG A 79 11.43 36.03 -16.96
CA ARG A 79 10.58 37.22 -16.96
C ARG A 79 9.33 37.05 -17.81
N GLU A 80 9.48 36.50 -19.01
CA GLU A 80 8.37 36.28 -19.94
C GLU A 80 7.44 35.18 -19.42
N VAL A 81 7.97 34.13 -18.82
CA VAL A 81 7.17 33.10 -18.13
C VAL A 81 6.33 33.73 -17.01
N VAL A 82 6.93 34.60 -16.18
CA VAL A 82 6.20 35.29 -15.11
C VAL A 82 5.14 36.25 -15.67
N ALA A 83 5.47 37.02 -16.71
CA ALA A 83 4.52 37.91 -17.37
C ALA A 83 3.35 37.13 -17.93
N TRP A 84 3.61 36.00 -18.60
CA TRP A 84 2.59 35.10 -19.11
C TRP A 84 1.67 34.54 -18.02
N LEU A 85 2.22 34.10 -16.88
CA LEU A 85 1.43 33.64 -15.74
C LEU A 85 0.52 34.75 -15.17
N GLN A 86 0.99 36.01 -15.16
CA GLN A 86 0.23 37.14 -14.65
C GLN A 86 -0.83 37.65 -15.62
N GLU A 87 -0.46 37.83 -16.90
CA GLU A 87 -1.27 38.51 -17.90
C GLU A 87 -2.24 37.55 -18.60
N GLU A 88 -1.79 36.33 -18.94
CA GLU A 88 -2.60 35.36 -19.67
C GLU A 88 -3.29 34.35 -18.75
N GLN A 89 -2.59 33.87 -17.71
CA GLN A 89 -3.18 32.92 -16.76
C GLN A 89 -3.87 33.59 -15.57
N GLY A 90 -3.76 34.91 -15.44
CA GLY A 90 -4.45 35.69 -14.40
C GLY A 90 -3.98 35.41 -12.96
N MET A 91 -2.76 34.90 -12.77
CA MET A 91 -2.24 34.53 -11.46
C MET A 91 -1.55 35.69 -10.76
N VAL A 92 -1.68 35.75 -9.43
CA VAL A 92 -0.84 36.65 -8.62
C VAL A 92 0.50 35.97 -8.38
N VAL A 93 1.52 36.40 -9.12
CA VAL A 93 2.87 35.82 -9.04
C VAL A 93 3.84 36.74 -8.30
N LEU A 94 4.52 36.21 -7.28
CA LEU A 94 5.62 36.89 -6.58
C LEU A 94 6.94 36.15 -6.80
N LEU A 95 7.95 36.90 -7.24
CA LEU A 95 9.28 36.38 -7.51
C LEU A 95 10.24 36.72 -6.38
N ASP A 96 10.78 35.72 -5.69
CA ASP A 96 11.87 35.88 -4.72
C ASP A 96 13.21 36.00 -5.46
N LYS A 97 13.44 37.19 -6.03
CA LYS A 97 14.66 37.53 -6.78
C LYS A 97 15.94 37.30 -5.97
N LYS A 98 15.89 37.46 -4.65
CA LYS A 98 17.06 37.28 -3.79
C LYS A 98 17.48 35.81 -3.79
N SER A 99 16.54 34.92 -3.49
CA SER A 99 16.81 33.47 -3.45
C SER A 99 17.24 32.89 -4.80
N LEU A 100 16.73 33.44 -5.90
CA LEU A 100 17.08 33.02 -7.26
C LEU A 100 18.48 33.51 -7.66
N ASN A 101 18.82 34.75 -7.34
CA ASN A 101 20.16 35.27 -7.59
C ASN A 101 21.24 34.48 -6.80
N GLU A 102 20.92 33.98 -5.61
CA GLU A 102 21.82 33.15 -4.80
C GLU A 102 22.18 31.81 -5.46
N ILE A 103 21.31 31.29 -6.34
CA ILE A 103 21.58 30.10 -7.16
C ILE A 103 22.01 30.45 -8.60
N GLY A 104 22.31 31.73 -8.86
CA GLY A 104 22.75 32.22 -10.18
C GLY A 104 21.63 32.41 -11.21
N VAL A 105 20.37 32.24 -10.84
CA VAL A 105 19.22 32.39 -11.74
C VAL A 105 18.76 33.84 -11.76
N SER A 106 18.86 34.48 -12.92
CA SER A 106 18.36 35.84 -13.13
C SER A 106 16.96 35.86 -13.75
N VAL A 107 16.26 36.99 -13.72
CA VAL A 107 14.99 37.15 -14.46
C VAL A 107 15.15 37.05 -15.98
N ALA A 108 16.37 37.22 -16.50
CA ALA A 108 16.67 37.08 -17.91
C ALA A 108 17.18 35.68 -18.25
N GLU A 109 17.20 34.75 -17.27
CA GLU A 109 17.61 33.37 -17.50
C GLU A 109 16.74 32.75 -18.59
N PRO A 110 17.34 32.13 -19.63
CA PRO A 110 16.59 31.44 -20.65
C PRO A 110 15.90 30.22 -20.06
N VAL A 111 14.60 30.09 -20.30
CA VAL A 111 13.78 28.93 -19.98
C VAL A 111 13.40 28.32 -21.31
N SER A 112 13.66 27.03 -21.52
CA SER A 112 13.24 26.33 -22.73
C SER A 112 12.28 25.20 -22.36
N ASP A 113 10.98 25.43 -22.58
CA ASP A 113 9.91 24.45 -22.33
C ASP A 113 8.77 24.69 -23.33
N ARG A 114 7.83 23.75 -23.40
CA ARG A 114 6.60 23.88 -24.18
C ARG A 114 5.45 23.17 -23.46
N LEU A 115 4.29 23.82 -23.43
CA LEU A 115 3.02 23.24 -23.03
C LEU A 115 2.19 22.98 -24.29
N ASN A 116 1.61 21.79 -24.38
CA ASN A 116 0.71 21.37 -25.45
C ASN A 116 -0.58 20.83 -24.81
N ASP A 117 -1.61 21.67 -24.70
CA ASP A 117 -2.86 21.38 -23.96
C ASP A 117 -2.59 20.77 -22.56
N ALA A 118 -1.62 21.34 -21.84
CA ALA A 118 -1.09 20.80 -20.59
C ALA A 118 -1.31 21.77 -19.44
N SER A 119 -1.51 21.23 -18.22
CA SER A 119 -1.76 22.06 -17.03
C SER A 119 -0.54 22.89 -16.63
N VAL A 120 -0.77 24.13 -16.21
CA VAL A 120 0.28 25.10 -15.84
C VAL A 120 1.26 24.56 -14.78
N TYR A 121 0.79 23.79 -13.79
CA TYR A 121 1.68 23.24 -12.76
C TYR A 121 2.79 22.35 -13.30
N LEU A 122 2.60 21.72 -14.48
CA LEU A 122 3.63 20.89 -15.11
C LEU A 122 4.83 21.76 -15.53
N LEU A 123 4.58 22.95 -16.09
CA LEU A 123 5.64 23.92 -16.38
C LEU A 123 6.37 24.29 -15.08
N LEU A 124 5.63 24.65 -14.03
CA LEU A 124 6.20 25.05 -12.75
C LEU A 124 7.07 23.95 -12.12
N ASN A 125 6.66 22.69 -12.22
CA ASN A 125 7.47 21.57 -11.75
C ASN A 125 8.74 21.38 -12.59
N ARG A 126 8.66 21.51 -13.92
CA ARG A 126 9.82 21.35 -14.80
C ARG A 126 10.91 22.40 -14.57
N LEU A 127 10.53 23.61 -14.14
CA LEU A 127 11.47 24.67 -13.73
C LEU A 127 12.41 24.25 -12.57
N LYS A 128 12.07 23.21 -11.80
CA LYS A 128 12.94 22.67 -10.74
C LYS A 128 14.29 22.17 -11.27
N SER A 129 14.35 21.72 -12.52
CA SER A 129 15.61 21.31 -13.18
C SER A 129 16.63 22.46 -13.25
N MET A 130 16.15 23.71 -13.24
CA MET A 130 16.98 24.93 -13.20
C MET A 130 17.20 25.44 -11.77
N GLY A 131 16.82 24.66 -10.75
CA GLY A 131 16.86 25.09 -9.34
C GLY A 131 15.74 26.05 -8.94
N ILE A 132 14.77 26.32 -9.82
CA ILE A 132 13.62 27.18 -9.54
C ILE A 132 12.51 26.34 -8.90
N GLY A 133 12.18 26.66 -7.64
CA GLY A 133 11.08 26.05 -6.90
C GLY A 133 9.87 26.98 -6.86
N TRP A 134 8.74 26.42 -6.46
CA TRP A 134 7.52 27.18 -6.26
C TRP A 134 6.74 26.67 -5.04
N HIS A 135 5.94 27.55 -4.46
CA HIS A 135 4.90 27.18 -3.50
C HIS A 135 3.69 28.09 -3.69
N TYR A 136 2.52 27.59 -3.33
CA TYR A 136 1.27 28.33 -3.44
C TYR A 136 0.65 28.49 -2.06
N ASN A 137 0.40 29.73 -1.65
CA ASN A 137 -0.25 30.03 -0.39
C ASN A 137 -1.05 31.33 -0.51
N ASP A 138 -2.20 31.40 0.18
CA ASP A 138 -3.07 32.58 0.21
C ASP A 138 -3.37 33.16 -1.19
N GLU A 139 -3.66 32.28 -2.15
CA GLU A 139 -3.95 32.63 -3.57
C GLU A 139 -2.78 33.31 -4.32
N VAL A 140 -1.56 33.21 -3.78
CA VAL A 140 -0.34 33.76 -4.38
C VAL A 140 0.61 32.62 -4.77
N LEU A 141 1.06 32.66 -6.04
CA LEU A 141 2.13 31.80 -6.55
C LEU A 141 3.48 32.45 -6.26
N TYR A 142 4.28 31.82 -5.41
CA TYR A 142 5.64 32.24 -5.13
C TYR A 142 6.63 31.43 -5.96
N ILE A 143 7.43 32.12 -6.79
CA ILE A 143 8.54 31.52 -7.53
C ILE A 143 9.85 31.91 -6.82
N THR A 144 10.62 30.92 -6.41
CA THR A 144 11.79 31.05 -5.53
C THR A 144 12.82 29.96 -5.87
N SER A 145 13.90 29.79 -5.12
CA SER A 145 14.78 28.62 -5.30
C SER A 145 14.15 27.36 -4.71
N VAL A 146 14.47 26.18 -5.26
CA VAL A 146 14.02 24.87 -4.71
C VAL A 146 14.36 24.76 -3.23
N LYS A 147 15.54 25.26 -2.83
CA LYS A 147 15.99 25.27 -1.43
C LYS A 147 15.03 26.07 -0.54
N VAL A 148 14.60 27.27 -0.96
CA VAL A 148 13.67 28.09 -0.18
C VAL A 148 12.25 27.52 -0.23
N ALA A 149 11.78 27.04 -1.38
CA ALA A 149 10.47 26.40 -1.49
C ALA A 149 10.32 25.23 -0.50
N LYS A 150 11.37 24.40 -0.37
CA LYS A 150 11.42 23.29 0.58
C LYS A 150 11.38 23.71 2.05
N THR A 151 11.74 24.95 2.41
CA THR A 151 11.66 25.42 3.81
C THR A 151 10.33 26.08 4.16
N ARG A 152 9.46 26.33 3.16
CA ARG A 152 8.12 26.89 3.38
C ARG A 152 7.14 25.79 3.77
N THR A 153 7.09 25.51 5.07
CA THR A 153 6.18 24.49 5.61
C THR A 153 4.83 25.04 6.02
N THR A 154 3.78 24.26 5.83
CA THR A 154 2.42 24.48 6.33
C THR A 154 1.98 23.28 7.15
N THR A 155 1.06 23.46 8.10
CA THR A 155 0.50 22.35 8.89
C THR A 155 -0.91 22.06 8.41
N LEU A 156 -1.15 20.84 7.92
CA LEU A 156 -2.45 20.39 7.44
C LEU A 156 -2.94 19.18 8.28
N PRO A 157 -4.22 19.16 8.67
CA PRO A 157 -4.84 18.01 9.29
C PRO A 157 -5.39 17.05 8.22
N TYR A 158 -5.13 15.75 8.38
CA TYR A 158 -5.67 14.68 7.57
C TYR A 158 -6.48 13.75 8.47
N ASN A 159 -7.81 13.74 8.30
CA ASN A 159 -8.65 12.74 8.94
C ASN A 159 -8.39 11.38 8.27
N VAL A 160 -8.11 10.36 9.06
CA VAL A 160 -7.85 8.98 8.62
C VAL A 160 -8.79 7.96 9.26
N GLY A 161 -9.86 8.40 9.94
CA GLY A 161 -10.81 7.51 10.61
C GLY A 161 -11.44 6.50 9.65
N ASP A 162 -11.69 6.91 8.40
CA ASP A 162 -12.19 6.02 7.35
C ASP A 162 -11.17 4.91 6.97
N LEU A 163 -9.88 5.21 7.01
CA LEU A 163 -8.82 4.21 6.84
C LEU A 163 -8.76 3.28 8.05
N MET A 164 -8.90 3.81 9.26
CA MET A 164 -8.90 2.97 10.47
C MET A 164 -10.09 2.00 10.49
N ASP A 165 -11.28 2.48 10.12
CA ASP A 165 -12.48 1.64 9.90
C ASP A 165 -12.26 0.57 8.81
N ALA A 166 -11.41 0.86 7.83
CA ALA A 166 -11.00 -0.07 6.77
C ALA A 166 -9.86 -1.03 7.18
N GLY A 167 -9.49 -1.06 8.47
CA GLY A 167 -8.52 -1.98 9.05
C GLY A 167 -7.06 -1.54 8.92
N TYR A 168 -6.80 -0.26 8.62
CA TYR A 168 -5.46 0.30 8.74
C TYR A 168 -5.15 0.61 10.21
N ASP A 169 -3.91 0.36 10.60
CA ASP A 169 -3.41 0.72 11.93
C ASP A 169 -2.73 2.09 11.86
N LEU A 170 -2.93 2.92 12.90
CA LEU A 170 -2.45 4.30 12.91
C LEU A 170 -0.91 4.37 12.92
N ASP A 171 -0.23 3.51 13.67
CA ASP A 171 1.23 3.50 13.73
C ASP A 171 1.82 3.07 12.38
N HIS A 172 1.17 2.10 11.72
CA HIS A 172 1.53 1.71 10.36
C HIS A 172 1.28 2.82 9.32
N LEU A 173 0.20 3.60 9.45
CA LEU A 173 -0.03 4.75 8.57
C LEU A 173 1.05 5.82 8.74
N VAL A 174 1.47 6.10 9.98
CA VAL A 174 2.57 7.01 10.28
C VAL A 174 3.85 6.52 9.60
N SER A 175 4.21 5.25 9.81
CA SER A 175 5.39 4.60 9.24
C SER A 175 5.41 4.68 7.71
N VAL A 176 4.30 4.30 7.06
CA VAL A 176 4.21 4.34 5.59
C VAL A 176 4.35 5.77 5.07
N VAL A 177 3.75 6.76 5.73
CA VAL A 177 3.92 8.16 5.32
C VAL A 177 5.38 8.60 5.44
N THR A 178 6.02 8.35 6.58
CA THR A 178 7.39 8.82 6.83
C THR A 178 8.44 8.08 6.00
N ASN A 179 8.25 6.79 5.74
CA ASN A 179 9.18 5.96 4.97
C ASN A 179 9.01 6.09 3.44
N THR A 180 7.85 6.54 2.94
CA THR A 180 7.63 6.63 1.49
C THR A 180 7.64 8.05 0.94
N ILE A 181 7.25 9.06 1.75
CA ILE A 181 7.19 10.45 1.31
C ILE A 181 8.43 11.20 1.78
N ALA A 182 9.40 11.38 0.88
CA ALA A 182 10.68 12.08 1.14
C ALA A 182 11.30 11.69 2.50
N PRO A 183 11.79 10.46 2.65
CA PRO A 183 12.07 9.87 3.96
C PRO A 183 13.16 10.60 4.76
N ASP A 184 14.08 11.26 4.06
CA ASP A 184 15.15 12.07 4.60
C ASP A 184 14.70 13.47 5.09
N SER A 185 13.42 13.79 4.95
CA SER A 185 12.89 15.14 5.19
C SER A 185 12.09 15.30 6.50
N TRP A 186 11.95 14.24 7.30
CA TRP A 186 11.20 14.22 8.56
C TRP A 186 12.09 14.50 9.78
N GLU A 187 11.52 15.11 10.82
CA GLU A 187 12.19 15.51 12.08
C GLU A 187 12.89 14.33 12.77
N GLU A 188 12.31 13.13 12.69
CA GLU A 188 12.88 11.90 13.26
C GLU A 188 14.27 11.56 12.72
N VAL A 189 14.56 11.98 11.48
CA VAL A 189 15.87 11.81 10.82
C VAL A 189 16.61 13.14 10.62
N GLY A 190 16.20 14.21 11.30
CA GLY A 190 16.84 15.53 11.25
C GLY A 190 16.35 16.45 10.13
N GLY A 191 15.28 16.07 9.43
CA GLY A 191 14.58 16.93 8.48
C GLY A 191 13.68 17.97 9.15
N ILE A 192 12.94 18.73 8.33
CA ILE A 192 12.09 19.84 8.81
C ILE A 192 10.61 19.48 8.92
N GLY A 193 10.22 18.33 8.38
CA GLY A 193 8.85 17.85 8.34
C GLY A 193 8.44 17.18 9.64
N ALA A 194 7.25 17.46 10.16
CA ALA A 194 6.75 16.83 11.36
C ALA A 194 5.43 16.11 11.08
N LEU A 195 5.23 14.96 11.71
CA LEU A 195 3.97 14.21 11.67
C LEU A 195 3.62 13.80 13.08
N ASN A 196 2.43 14.17 13.55
CA ASN A 196 1.88 13.71 14.82
C ASN A 196 0.44 13.27 14.62
N SER A 197 -0.03 12.29 15.38
CA SER A 197 -1.44 11.89 15.40
C SER A 197 -2.13 12.36 16.68
N LEU A 198 -3.40 12.74 16.56
CA LEU A 198 -4.27 13.01 17.70
C LEU A 198 -5.66 12.44 17.41
N GLY A 199 -5.99 11.32 18.06
CA GLY A 199 -7.14 10.50 17.66
C GLY A 199 -6.99 10.05 16.21
N ASP A 200 -8.05 10.23 15.43
CA ASP A 200 -8.15 9.77 14.05
C ASP A 200 -7.60 10.79 13.04
N VAL A 201 -6.81 11.76 13.50
CA VAL A 201 -6.31 12.88 12.68
C VAL A 201 -4.79 12.92 12.71
N LEU A 202 -4.17 12.88 11.53
CA LEU A 202 -2.76 13.13 11.33
C LEU A 202 -2.53 14.63 11.11
N PHE A 203 -1.72 15.27 11.93
CA PHE A 203 -1.24 16.63 11.75
C PHE A 203 0.14 16.58 11.11
N VAL A 204 0.20 17.00 9.84
CA VAL A 204 1.44 16.98 9.05
C VAL A 204 1.90 18.39 8.81
N ARG A 205 3.11 18.72 9.25
CA ARG A 205 3.80 19.97 8.93
C ARG A 205 4.88 19.69 7.91
N HIS A 206 4.70 20.12 6.67
CA HIS A 206 5.70 19.92 5.61
C HIS A 206 5.57 20.97 4.50
N ALA A 207 6.52 20.98 3.57
CA ALA A 207 6.50 21.81 2.38
C ALA A 207 5.44 21.34 1.37
N TYR A 208 5.10 22.24 0.46
CA TYR A 208 3.96 22.11 -0.45
C TYR A 208 3.94 20.80 -1.26
N GLU A 209 5.10 20.38 -1.77
CA GLU A 209 5.24 19.14 -2.55
C GLU A 209 5.02 17.89 -1.69
N GLN A 210 5.59 17.84 -0.49
CA GLN A 210 5.42 16.71 0.42
C GLN A 210 3.99 16.65 0.97
N GLN A 211 3.34 17.79 1.22
CA GLN A 211 1.91 17.81 1.55
C GLN A 211 1.07 17.15 0.45
N ARG A 212 1.33 17.50 -0.83
CA ARG A 212 0.67 16.86 -1.97
C ARG A 212 0.97 15.36 -2.04
N GLY A 213 2.20 14.95 -1.74
CA GLY A 213 2.59 13.53 -1.66
C GLY A 213 1.83 12.76 -0.57
N VAL A 214 1.68 13.35 0.62
CA VAL A 214 0.88 12.76 1.72
C VAL A 214 -0.59 12.64 1.32
N ASP A 215 -1.19 13.70 0.76
CA ASP A 215 -2.58 13.65 0.28
C ASP A 215 -2.76 12.55 -0.79
N ALA A 216 -1.84 12.49 -1.76
CA ALA A 216 -1.85 11.45 -2.79
C ALA A 216 -1.75 10.04 -2.21
N LEU A 217 -0.87 9.82 -1.22
CA LEU A 217 -0.73 8.54 -0.55
C LEU A 217 -2.02 8.14 0.15
N LEU A 218 -2.60 9.03 0.97
CA LEU A 218 -3.82 8.73 1.71
C LEU A 218 -5.01 8.49 0.76
N GLN A 219 -5.10 9.20 -0.36
CA GLN A 219 -6.10 8.92 -1.40
C GLN A 219 -5.88 7.57 -2.08
N ALA A 220 -4.63 7.20 -2.37
CA ALA A 220 -4.29 5.89 -2.93
C ALA A 220 -4.64 4.76 -1.94
N LEU A 221 -4.36 4.92 -0.65
CA LEU A 221 -4.74 3.93 0.37
C LEU A 221 -6.26 3.76 0.46
N ARG A 222 -7.04 4.84 0.35
CA ARG A 222 -8.51 4.78 0.30
C ARG A 222 -9.04 4.07 -0.93
N LYS A 223 -8.41 4.30 -2.08
CA LYS A 223 -8.85 3.75 -3.36
C LYS A 223 -7.66 3.46 -4.27
N HIS A 224 -7.30 2.18 -4.32
CA HIS A 224 -6.22 1.66 -5.16
C HIS A 224 -6.69 0.51 -6.04
N SER A 225 -5.87 0.23 -7.05
CA SER A 225 -5.99 -0.89 -7.97
C SER A 225 -4.76 -1.82 -7.85
N ARG A 226 -4.56 -2.69 -8.84
CA ARG A 226 -3.32 -3.49 -8.98
C ARG A 226 -2.03 -2.69 -8.78
N GLN A 227 -2.03 -1.45 -9.26
CA GLN A 227 -0.94 -0.50 -9.10
C GLN A 227 -1.50 0.91 -9.25
N THR A 228 -1.29 1.75 -8.24
CA THR A 228 -1.76 3.13 -8.20
C THR A 228 -0.59 4.05 -7.89
N PHE A 229 -0.07 4.75 -8.90
CA PHE A 229 1.01 5.73 -8.69
C PHE A 229 0.51 6.97 -7.93
N LEU A 230 1.36 7.53 -7.08
CA LEU A 230 1.10 8.77 -6.37
C LEU A 230 1.58 9.96 -7.20
N ASP A 231 0.87 11.08 -7.09
CA ASP A 231 1.24 12.37 -7.73
C ASP A 231 1.63 12.22 -9.20
N ASP A 232 0.90 11.36 -9.94
CA ASP A 232 1.28 10.92 -11.27
C ASP A 232 0.33 11.50 -12.33
N PRO A 233 0.78 12.49 -13.13
CA PRO A 233 -0.08 13.13 -14.11
C PRO A 233 -0.55 12.16 -15.21
N PRO A 234 -1.76 12.36 -15.76
CA PRO A 234 -2.36 11.45 -16.73
C PRO A 234 -1.50 11.23 -17.98
N GLN A 235 -0.69 12.21 -18.36
CA GLN A 235 0.26 12.11 -19.48
C GLN A 235 1.22 10.93 -19.30
N HIS A 236 1.68 10.64 -18.07
CA HIS A 236 2.59 9.51 -17.85
C HIS A 236 1.93 8.16 -18.14
N ARG A 237 0.63 8.02 -17.88
CA ARG A 237 -0.12 6.82 -18.28
C ARG A 237 -0.12 6.65 -19.79
N GLU A 238 -0.43 7.72 -20.53
CA GLU A 238 -0.41 7.71 -21.99
C GLU A 238 0.99 7.34 -22.50
N PHE A 239 2.05 7.88 -21.89
CA PHE A 239 3.42 7.52 -22.23
C PHE A 239 3.75 6.05 -21.98
N ARG A 240 3.36 5.49 -20.82
CA ARG A 240 3.57 4.05 -20.55
C ARG A 240 2.90 3.16 -21.58
N GLU A 241 1.73 3.57 -22.09
CA GLU A 241 1.07 2.86 -23.19
C GLU A 241 1.85 3.02 -24.51
N LYS A 242 2.36 4.22 -24.81
CA LYS A 242 3.21 4.47 -25.99
C LYS A 242 4.53 3.70 -25.95
N LEU A 243 5.10 3.45 -24.77
CA LEU A 243 6.32 2.62 -24.62
C LEU A 243 6.16 1.20 -25.19
N LEU A 244 4.92 0.69 -25.25
CA LEU A 244 4.58 -0.62 -25.78
C LEU A 244 4.34 -0.64 -27.30
N THR A 245 4.24 0.54 -27.93
CA THR A 245 4.00 0.66 -29.37
C THR A 245 5.30 0.50 -30.16
N ASN A 246 5.19 -0.07 -31.37
CA ASN A 246 6.35 -0.28 -32.23
C ASN A 246 6.70 0.98 -33.01
N VAL A 247 8.00 1.28 -33.09
CA VAL A 247 8.59 2.39 -33.84
C VAL A 247 9.78 1.85 -34.62
N SER A 248 10.10 2.48 -35.75
CA SER A 248 11.31 2.21 -36.52
C SER A 248 12.17 3.45 -36.57
N VAL A 249 13.47 3.28 -36.30
CA VAL A 249 14.48 4.34 -36.35
C VAL A 249 15.68 3.87 -37.16
N ASN A 250 16.32 4.82 -37.85
CA ASN A 250 17.55 4.59 -38.60
C ASN A 250 18.43 5.82 -38.50
N PHE A 251 19.21 5.88 -37.43
CA PHE A 251 20.19 6.91 -37.17
C PHE A 251 21.55 6.43 -37.68
N SER A 252 22.23 7.25 -38.46
CA SER A 252 23.57 7.01 -38.98
C SER A 252 24.37 8.28 -38.75
N ASP A 253 25.27 8.26 -37.76
CA ASP A 253 26.02 9.42 -37.29
C ASP A 253 25.13 10.65 -37.11
N THR A 254 23.97 10.45 -36.49
CA THR A 254 22.96 11.49 -36.30
C THR A 254 23.20 12.19 -34.96
N PRO A 255 23.22 13.54 -34.88
CA PRO A 255 23.31 14.25 -33.62
C PRO A 255 22.21 13.83 -32.64
N LEU A 256 22.55 13.68 -31.36
CA LEU A 256 21.62 13.25 -30.31
C LEU A 256 20.33 14.08 -30.29
N THR A 257 20.43 15.40 -30.36
CA THR A 257 19.25 16.28 -30.39
C THR A 257 18.31 15.94 -31.55
N THR A 258 18.85 15.79 -32.76
CA THR A 258 18.09 15.45 -33.97
C THR A 258 17.50 14.05 -33.90
N ALA A 259 18.23 13.09 -33.34
CA ALA A 259 17.72 11.72 -33.16
C ALA A 259 16.54 11.67 -32.19
N ILE A 260 16.59 12.46 -31.10
CA ILE A 260 15.49 12.57 -30.14
C ILE A 260 14.29 13.28 -30.76
N ASP A 261 14.47 14.35 -31.52
CA ASP A 261 13.39 15.02 -32.26
C ASP A 261 12.71 14.05 -33.25
N GLN A 262 13.51 13.32 -34.04
CA GLN A 262 12.98 12.30 -34.96
C GLN A 262 12.24 11.18 -34.22
N LEU A 263 12.72 10.76 -33.06
CA LEU A 263 12.03 9.75 -32.24
C LEU A 263 10.73 10.29 -31.64
N ALA A 264 10.72 11.54 -31.16
CA ALA A 264 9.54 12.22 -30.64
C ALA A 264 8.44 12.30 -31.71
N ASP A 265 8.81 12.69 -32.94
CA ASP A 265 7.90 12.76 -34.09
C ASP A 265 7.39 11.38 -34.50
N ALA A 266 8.28 10.40 -34.64
CA ALA A 266 7.93 9.05 -35.06
C ALA A 266 7.00 8.34 -34.07
N SER A 267 7.21 8.57 -32.77
CA SER A 267 6.40 8.01 -31.69
C SER A 267 5.21 8.90 -31.29
N LYS A 268 5.07 10.10 -31.87
CA LYS A 268 4.08 11.12 -31.49
C LYS A 268 4.06 11.36 -29.98
N SER A 269 5.25 11.51 -29.40
CA SER A 269 5.47 11.58 -27.96
C SER A 269 6.36 12.77 -27.62
N ASP A 270 6.08 13.46 -26.52
CA ASP A 270 6.95 14.54 -26.02
C ASP A 270 8.17 13.93 -25.30
N ILE A 271 9.26 13.75 -26.05
CA ILE A 271 10.55 13.25 -25.55
C ILE A 271 11.52 14.42 -25.55
N ARG A 272 12.23 14.63 -24.44
CA ARG A 272 13.14 15.78 -24.25
C ARG A 272 14.48 15.35 -23.67
N LEU A 273 15.51 16.16 -23.92
CA LEU A 273 16.81 16.01 -23.29
C LEU A 273 16.87 16.80 -21.97
N ASP A 274 17.38 16.17 -20.91
CA ASP A 274 17.71 16.86 -19.66
C ASP A 274 19.08 17.56 -19.83
N LEU A 275 19.08 18.72 -20.48
CA LEU A 275 20.30 19.45 -20.83
C LEU A 275 21.21 19.76 -19.62
N PRO A 276 20.69 20.18 -18.46
CA PRO A 276 21.51 20.32 -17.26
C PRO A 276 22.23 19.02 -16.88
N ALA A 277 21.51 17.89 -16.79
CA ALA A 277 22.09 16.61 -16.43
C ALA A 277 23.14 16.13 -17.44
N LEU A 278 22.86 16.28 -18.75
CA LEU A 278 23.78 15.89 -19.82
C LEU A 278 25.07 16.73 -19.78
N ARG A 279 24.95 18.04 -19.58
CA ARG A 279 26.10 18.95 -19.46
C ARG A 279 26.98 18.60 -18.27
N ASP A 280 26.38 18.26 -17.13
CA ASP A 280 27.11 17.86 -15.92
C ASP A 280 27.87 16.53 -16.11
N ALA A 281 27.32 15.62 -16.94
CA ALA A 281 28.00 14.40 -17.38
C ALA A 281 28.98 14.62 -18.56
N GLY A 282 29.12 15.84 -19.08
CA GLY A 282 29.98 16.15 -20.21
C GLY A 282 29.48 15.66 -21.58
N ILE A 283 28.23 15.22 -21.66
CA ILE A 283 27.58 14.76 -22.89
C ILE A 283 27.03 15.96 -23.64
N ARG A 284 27.40 16.10 -24.91
CA ARG A 284 26.93 17.20 -25.77
C ARG A 284 25.70 16.77 -26.57
N GLU A 285 24.81 17.71 -26.82
CA GLU A 285 23.62 17.50 -27.67
C GLU A 285 23.96 17.11 -29.12
N ARG A 286 25.18 17.43 -29.55
CA ARG A 286 25.72 17.11 -30.88
C ARG A 286 26.50 15.80 -30.94
N GLU A 287 26.59 15.05 -29.85
CA GLU A 287 27.19 13.72 -29.89
C GLU A 287 26.47 12.87 -30.93
N LEU A 288 27.24 12.15 -31.73
CA LEU A 288 26.71 11.38 -32.85
C LEU A 288 26.31 9.99 -32.36
N LEU A 289 25.14 9.54 -32.77
CA LEU A 289 24.67 8.20 -32.48
C LEU A 289 24.28 7.45 -33.75
N THR A 290 24.48 6.13 -33.71
CA THR A 290 24.15 5.23 -34.81
C THR A 290 23.32 4.07 -34.26
N LEU A 291 22.04 4.05 -34.62
CA LEU A 291 21.10 3.04 -34.16
C LEU A 291 20.09 2.73 -35.26
N LYS A 292 19.96 1.45 -35.58
CA LYS A 292 18.99 0.96 -36.56
C LYS A 292 18.12 -0.12 -35.96
N LEU A 293 16.86 0.21 -35.71
CA LEU A 293 15.86 -0.71 -35.19
C LEU A 293 14.59 -0.58 -36.03
N VAL A 294 14.04 -1.72 -36.45
CA VAL A 294 12.84 -1.77 -37.28
C VAL A 294 11.76 -2.52 -36.52
N ASP A 295 10.59 -1.90 -36.43
CA ASP A 295 9.40 -2.47 -35.80
C ASP A 295 9.70 -3.04 -34.39
N ARG A 296 10.21 -2.17 -33.51
CA ARG A 296 10.53 -2.49 -32.12
C ARG A 296 9.79 -1.57 -31.17
N LYS A 297 9.43 -2.08 -30.00
CA LYS A 297 8.78 -1.28 -28.95
C LYS A 297 9.60 -0.04 -28.65
N LEU A 298 8.94 1.10 -28.45
CA LEU A 298 9.60 2.36 -28.09
C LEU A 298 10.53 2.20 -26.88
N ALA A 299 10.13 1.42 -25.86
CA ALA A 299 10.99 1.08 -24.73
C ALA A 299 12.33 0.42 -25.14
N THR A 300 12.30 -0.48 -26.14
CA THR A 300 13.51 -1.13 -26.67
C THR A 300 14.37 -0.14 -27.48
N VAL A 301 13.74 0.79 -28.20
CA VAL A 301 14.47 1.84 -28.93
C VAL A 301 15.16 2.79 -27.96
N LEU A 302 14.47 3.22 -26.90
CA LEU A 302 15.04 4.04 -25.82
C LEU A 302 16.20 3.32 -25.13
N GLN A 303 16.04 2.03 -24.83
CA GLN A 303 17.13 1.22 -24.28
C GLN A 303 18.32 1.13 -25.24
N GLY A 304 18.09 1.01 -26.55
CA GLY A 304 19.14 1.03 -27.56
C GLY A 304 19.90 2.37 -27.59
N LEU A 305 19.18 3.49 -27.52
CA LEU A 305 19.78 4.83 -27.48
C LEU A 305 20.62 5.07 -26.22
N SER A 306 20.18 4.49 -25.11
CA SER A 306 20.85 4.57 -23.81
C SER A 306 22.23 3.91 -23.77
N LEU A 307 22.49 2.90 -24.61
CA LEU A 307 23.72 2.08 -24.54
C LEU A 307 24.98 2.83 -24.99
N ASP A 308 24.87 3.68 -26.02
CA ASP A 308 26.05 4.32 -26.63
C ASP A 308 26.57 5.52 -25.81
N LEU A 309 25.67 6.23 -25.11
CA LEU A 309 25.98 7.48 -24.41
C LEU A 309 25.79 7.38 -22.89
N GLU A 310 25.61 6.17 -22.34
CA GLU A 310 25.34 5.92 -20.92
C GLU A 310 24.17 6.77 -20.38
N LEU A 311 23.13 6.94 -21.20
CA LEU A 311 21.92 7.69 -20.85
C LEU A 311 20.84 6.75 -20.35
N THR A 312 19.83 7.28 -19.69
CA THR A 312 18.59 6.57 -19.34
C THR A 312 17.41 7.51 -19.52
N TRP A 313 16.22 7.07 -19.14
CA TRP A 313 15.02 7.88 -19.21
C TRP A 313 14.20 7.82 -17.93
N ILE A 314 13.50 8.92 -17.66
CA ILE A 314 12.52 9.05 -16.58
C ILE A 314 11.23 9.69 -17.09
N LEU A 315 10.11 9.35 -16.46
CA LEU A 315 8.86 10.08 -16.63
C LEU A 315 8.80 11.17 -15.56
N ARG A 316 8.84 12.43 -15.96
CA ARG A 316 8.83 13.58 -15.03
C ARG A 316 7.96 14.69 -15.61
N ASP A 317 6.99 15.15 -14.80
CA ASP A 317 6.12 16.28 -15.10
C ASP A 317 5.42 16.22 -16.47
N GLY A 318 4.86 15.05 -16.79
CA GLY A 318 4.07 14.78 -17.98
C GLY A 318 4.88 14.55 -19.25
N VAL A 319 6.20 14.38 -19.15
CA VAL A 319 7.14 14.26 -20.29
C VAL A 319 8.12 13.12 -20.02
N LEU A 320 8.61 12.50 -21.10
CA LEU A 320 9.74 11.57 -21.03
C LEU A 320 11.06 12.33 -21.20
N TRP A 321 11.89 12.31 -20.16
CA TRP A 321 13.21 12.94 -20.17
C TRP A 321 14.28 11.90 -20.41
N ILE A 322 15.14 12.13 -21.40
CA ILE A 322 16.42 11.45 -21.54
C ILE A 322 17.43 12.15 -20.64
N THR A 323 17.97 11.42 -19.68
CA THR A 323 18.82 11.97 -18.61
C THR A 323 19.94 11.00 -18.27
N THR A 324 20.75 11.32 -17.27
CA THR A 324 21.86 10.45 -16.82
C THR A 324 21.37 9.44 -15.78
N PRO A 325 22.03 8.28 -15.64
CA PRO A 325 21.73 7.29 -14.61
C PRO A 325 21.71 7.90 -13.20
N THR A 326 22.67 8.78 -12.89
CA THR A 326 22.76 9.47 -11.60
C THR A 326 21.51 10.31 -11.27
N VAL A 327 20.97 11.04 -12.25
CA VAL A 327 19.74 11.84 -12.03
C VAL A 327 18.51 10.92 -11.95
N ALA A 328 18.47 9.85 -12.74
CA ALA A 328 17.37 8.89 -12.69
C ALA A 328 17.32 8.12 -11.36
N GLU A 329 18.47 7.79 -10.78
CA GLU A 329 18.57 7.10 -9.47
C GLU A 329 17.98 7.93 -8.33
N ALA A 330 18.12 9.25 -8.40
CA ALA A 330 17.52 10.17 -7.43
C ALA A 330 16.02 10.40 -7.67
N PHE A 331 15.48 10.02 -8.84
CA PHE A 331 14.09 10.25 -9.22
C PHE A 331 13.23 9.01 -8.91
N LEU A 332 12.82 8.91 -7.65
CA LEU A 332 11.95 7.85 -7.17
C LEU A 332 10.47 8.24 -7.30
N ARG A 333 9.63 7.24 -7.50
CA ARG A 333 8.17 7.35 -7.52
C ARG A 333 7.60 6.43 -6.48
N THR A 334 6.43 6.79 -5.97
CA THR A 334 5.71 5.94 -5.03
C THR A 334 4.48 5.37 -5.73
N ALA A 335 4.15 4.11 -5.45
CA ALA A 335 2.91 3.48 -5.87
C ALA A 335 2.35 2.56 -4.79
N VAL A 336 1.01 2.53 -4.67
CA VAL A 336 0.27 1.57 -3.85
C VAL A 336 -0.14 0.38 -4.71
N TYR A 337 0.09 -0.83 -4.20
CA TYR A 337 -0.29 -2.09 -4.84
C TYR A 337 -1.31 -2.84 -4.00
N ASP A 338 -2.44 -3.18 -4.61
CA ASP A 338 -3.36 -4.17 -4.05
C ASP A 338 -2.77 -5.57 -4.28
N VAL A 339 -2.51 -6.30 -3.20
CA VAL A 339 -2.04 -7.70 -3.19
C VAL A 339 -2.91 -8.58 -2.29
N GLN A 340 -4.16 -8.16 -2.02
CA GLN A 340 -5.10 -8.92 -1.20
C GLN A 340 -5.47 -10.29 -1.82
N ASP A 341 -5.26 -10.45 -3.13
CA ASP A 341 -5.41 -11.72 -3.83
C ASP A 341 -4.22 -12.67 -3.65
N LEU A 342 -3.09 -12.16 -3.14
CA LEU A 342 -1.84 -12.89 -2.94
C LEU A 342 -1.52 -13.14 -1.46
N CYS A 343 -1.92 -12.22 -0.58
CA CYS A 343 -1.57 -12.24 0.85
C CYS A 343 -2.82 -11.98 1.70
N ARG A 344 -3.06 -12.84 2.69
CA ARG A 344 -4.22 -12.78 3.60
C ARG A 344 -3.88 -12.25 4.97
N ASN A 345 -2.62 -12.37 5.38
CA ASN A 345 -2.15 -11.97 6.70
C ASN A 345 -0.79 -11.27 6.63
N LYS A 346 -0.31 -10.82 7.79
CA LYS A 346 0.95 -10.09 7.91
C LYS A 346 2.15 -10.94 7.46
N ASP A 347 2.20 -12.22 7.85
CA ASP A 347 3.32 -13.11 7.56
C ASP A 347 3.44 -13.40 6.05
N GLU A 348 2.33 -13.66 5.36
CA GLU A 348 2.30 -13.82 3.91
C GLU A 348 2.67 -12.54 3.18
N THR A 349 2.26 -11.38 3.71
CA THR A 349 2.62 -10.08 3.14
C THR A 349 4.12 -9.84 3.30
N GLN A 350 4.70 -10.17 4.45
CA GLN A 350 6.13 -10.07 4.70
C GLN A 350 6.94 -11.01 3.78
N ALA A 351 6.50 -12.26 3.64
CA ALA A 351 7.14 -13.21 2.72
C ALA A 351 7.07 -12.73 1.25
N LEU A 352 5.99 -12.06 0.85
CA LEU A 352 5.88 -11.45 -0.47
C LEU A 352 6.86 -10.29 -0.64
N ILE A 353 7.01 -9.42 0.38
CA ILE A 353 8.01 -8.33 0.35
C ILE A 353 9.41 -8.92 0.18
N GLU A 354 9.77 -9.93 0.95
CA GLU A 354 11.06 -10.62 0.84
C GLU A 354 11.29 -11.21 -0.55
N ALA A 355 10.27 -11.84 -1.14
CA ALA A 355 10.33 -12.35 -2.50
C ALA A 355 10.48 -11.24 -3.54
N ILE A 356 9.80 -10.11 -3.37
CA ILE A 356 9.94 -8.94 -4.26
C ILE A 356 11.37 -8.40 -4.17
N VAL A 357 11.88 -8.13 -2.97
CA VAL A 357 13.23 -7.60 -2.74
C VAL A 357 14.29 -8.53 -3.31
N ALA A 358 14.15 -9.84 -3.13
CA ALA A 358 15.12 -10.82 -3.61
C ALA A 358 15.13 -11.02 -5.14
N GLN A 359 13.99 -10.79 -5.80
CA GLN A 359 13.84 -11.01 -7.26
C GLN A 359 13.92 -9.74 -8.09
N SER A 360 13.70 -8.58 -7.47
CA SER A 360 14.05 -7.27 -8.06
C SER A 360 15.51 -6.93 -7.74
N THR A 361 16.05 -5.87 -8.32
CA THR A 361 17.46 -5.44 -8.14
C THR A 361 17.88 -5.45 -6.66
N PRO A 362 18.62 -6.47 -6.16
CA PRO A 362 18.69 -6.74 -4.71
C PRO A 362 19.38 -5.63 -3.90
N ASP A 363 20.31 -4.93 -4.52
CA ASP A 363 21.12 -3.86 -3.89
C ASP A 363 20.44 -2.48 -3.98
N SER A 364 19.23 -2.38 -4.56
CA SER A 364 18.54 -1.09 -4.74
C SER A 364 17.54 -0.75 -3.63
N TRP A 365 17.25 -1.68 -2.71
CA TRP A 365 16.31 -1.49 -1.60
C TRP A 365 17.00 -1.04 -0.30
N SER A 366 16.29 -0.28 0.52
CA SER A 366 16.76 0.28 1.79
C SER A 366 17.26 -0.77 2.78
N ILE A 367 16.60 -1.94 2.83
CA ILE A 367 17.03 -3.08 3.64
C ILE A 367 18.43 -3.62 3.24
N SER A 368 18.86 -3.35 2.01
CA SER A 368 20.18 -3.68 1.45
C SER A 368 21.10 -2.46 1.31
N GLY A 369 20.71 -1.30 1.86
CA GLY A 369 21.47 -0.04 1.76
C GLY A 369 21.23 0.77 0.47
N GLY A 370 20.26 0.37 -0.35
CA GLY A 370 19.81 1.13 -1.51
C GLY A 370 18.79 2.23 -1.17
N VAL A 371 18.22 2.86 -2.19
CA VAL A 371 17.32 4.02 -2.05
C VAL A 371 15.82 3.69 -2.14
N GLY A 372 15.48 2.48 -2.58
CA GLY A 372 14.11 2.04 -2.74
C GLY A 372 13.48 1.57 -1.43
N GLU A 373 12.20 1.87 -1.24
CA GLU A 373 11.45 1.50 -0.04
C GLU A 373 10.27 0.59 -0.40
N ILE A 374 9.99 -0.40 0.44
CA ILE A 374 8.80 -1.26 0.32
C ILE A 374 8.26 -1.62 1.70
N GLU A 375 7.01 -1.27 1.94
CA GLU A 375 6.33 -1.53 3.21
C GLU A 375 4.88 -1.94 2.97
N PHE A 376 4.27 -2.68 3.89
CA PHE A 376 2.83 -2.90 3.86
C PHE A 376 2.10 -1.84 4.69
N ALA A 377 1.08 -1.22 4.12
CA ALA A 377 0.21 -0.29 4.85
C ALA A 377 -0.83 -1.02 5.70
N LYS A 378 -1.26 -2.19 5.22
CA LYS A 378 -2.01 -3.21 5.95
C LYS A 378 -1.83 -4.56 5.24
N PRO A 379 -2.19 -5.70 5.84
CA PRO A 379 -2.19 -6.97 5.13
C PRO A 379 -2.96 -6.87 3.81
N GLY A 380 -2.31 -7.23 2.70
CA GLY A 380 -2.89 -7.13 1.35
C GLY A 380 -2.70 -5.78 0.64
N THR A 381 -2.06 -4.78 1.24
CA THR A 381 -1.78 -3.48 0.59
C THR A 381 -0.32 -3.07 0.80
N LEU A 382 0.44 -2.92 -0.29
CA LEU A 382 1.84 -2.49 -0.27
C LEU A 382 1.98 -1.04 -0.73
N ALA A 383 2.89 -0.30 -0.13
CA ALA A 383 3.42 0.96 -0.63
C ALA A 383 4.88 0.75 -1.03
N VAL A 384 5.22 1.13 -2.26
CA VAL A 384 6.56 0.94 -2.83
C VAL A 384 7.05 2.27 -3.35
N THR A 385 8.26 2.67 -2.99
CA THR A 385 8.96 3.82 -3.56
C THR A 385 10.19 3.35 -4.32
N HIS A 386 10.20 3.50 -5.66
CA HIS A 386 11.36 3.14 -6.48
C HIS A 386 11.35 3.87 -7.84
N GLN A 387 12.42 3.70 -8.62
CA GLN A 387 12.47 4.07 -10.05
C GLN A 387 11.40 3.35 -10.89
N GLU A 388 11.00 3.98 -11.99
CA GLU A 388 9.96 3.50 -12.92
C GLU A 388 10.23 2.06 -13.44
N GLN A 389 11.48 1.72 -13.76
CA GLN A 389 11.87 0.41 -14.25
C GLN A 389 11.66 -0.69 -13.20
N VAL A 390 11.94 -0.41 -11.93
CA VAL A 390 11.74 -1.39 -10.85
C VAL A 390 10.25 -1.56 -10.54
N HIS A 391 9.45 -0.50 -10.61
CA HIS A 391 7.98 -0.63 -10.54
C HIS A 391 7.42 -1.58 -11.60
N GLN A 392 7.98 -1.57 -12.82
CA GLN A 392 7.61 -2.52 -13.87
C GLN A 392 8.01 -3.96 -13.52
N GLN A 393 9.19 -4.17 -12.93
CA GLN A 393 9.64 -5.48 -12.45
C GLN A 393 8.74 -6.01 -11.32
N VAL A 394 8.43 -5.16 -10.33
CA VAL A 394 7.54 -5.49 -9.22
C VAL A 394 6.16 -5.89 -9.75
N LEU A 395 5.57 -5.08 -10.64
CA LEU A 395 4.27 -5.40 -11.23
C LEU A 395 4.31 -6.72 -12.01
N HIS A 396 5.36 -6.93 -12.82
CA HIS A 396 5.53 -8.15 -13.59
C HIS A 396 5.65 -9.40 -12.70
N LEU A 397 6.43 -9.32 -11.61
CA LEU A 397 6.57 -10.40 -10.64
C LEU A 397 5.23 -10.73 -9.96
N LEU A 398 4.48 -9.71 -9.55
CA LEU A 398 3.14 -9.87 -8.98
C LEU A 398 2.19 -10.53 -9.99
N GLU A 399 2.24 -10.16 -11.27
CA GLU A 399 1.43 -10.79 -12.33
C GLU A 399 1.83 -12.24 -12.62
N ILE A 400 3.12 -12.55 -12.61
CA ILE A 400 3.63 -13.93 -12.69
C ILE A 400 3.06 -14.73 -11.51
N TYR A 401 3.14 -14.20 -10.29
CA TYR A 401 2.67 -14.90 -9.10
C TYR A 401 1.16 -15.14 -9.13
N ARG A 402 0.37 -14.14 -9.55
CA ARG A 402 -1.08 -14.29 -9.79
C ARG A 402 -1.37 -15.37 -10.83
N THR A 403 -0.61 -15.43 -11.90
CA THR A 403 -0.78 -16.42 -12.98
C THR A 403 -0.41 -17.83 -12.52
N ALA A 404 0.67 -17.96 -11.75
CA ALA A 404 1.10 -19.20 -11.14
C ALA A 404 0.07 -19.74 -10.14
N LEU A 405 -0.48 -18.89 -9.27
CA LEU A 405 -1.52 -19.30 -8.31
C LEU A 405 -2.81 -19.73 -9.00
N ARG A 406 -3.24 -19.03 -10.07
CA ARG A 406 -4.42 -19.42 -10.87
C ARG A 406 -4.25 -20.76 -11.59
N SER A 407 -3.01 -21.10 -12.00
CA SER A 407 -2.72 -22.35 -12.70
C SER A 407 -2.41 -23.51 -11.75
N SER A 408 -2.00 -23.21 -10.51
CA SER A 408 -1.80 -24.21 -9.47
C SER A 408 -3.15 -24.83 -9.05
N LYS A 409 -3.20 -26.17 -8.97
CA LYS A 409 -4.31 -26.82 -8.25
C LYS A 409 -4.25 -26.35 -6.80
N PRO A 410 -5.38 -25.92 -6.19
CA PRO A 410 -5.43 -25.76 -4.75
C PRO A 410 -4.91 -27.05 -4.12
N ARG A 411 -3.79 -26.98 -3.42
CA ARG A 411 -3.44 -28.06 -2.49
C ARG A 411 -4.45 -27.94 -1.37
N ASP A 412 -5.16 -29.02 -1.08
CA ASP A 412 -5.99 -29.11 0.10
C ASP A 412 -5.05 -29.12 1.31
N ARG A 413 -4.66 -27.92 1.77
CA ARG A 413 -3.92 -27.74 3.02
C ARG A 413 -4.80 -28.02 4.24
N GLY A 414 -6.11 -28.20 4.04
CA GLY A 414 -7.08 -28.42 5.11
C GLY A 414 -6.82 -29.71 5.89
N GLU A 415 -6.42 -30.79 5.23
CA GLU A 415 -6.21 -32.08 5.91
C GLU A 415 -4.86 -32.17 6.67
N GLU A 416 -3.82 -31.46 6.21
CA GLU A 416 -2.49 -31.46 6.87
C GLU A 416 -2.44 -30.55 8.10
N GLU A 417 -3.06 -29.36 8.08
CA GLU A 417 -3.04 -28.45 9.24
C GLU A 417 -3.95 -28.90 10.39
N GLU A 418 -5.03 -29.64 10.09
CA GLU A 418 -5.98 -30.14 11.10
C GLU A 418 -5.43 -31.35 11.87
N THR A 419 -4.43 -32.06 11.31
CA THR A 419 -3.83 -33.27 11.90
C THR A 419 -2.38 -33.10 12.39
N ASP A 420 -1.67 -32.03 12.00
CA ASP A 420 -0.29 -31.78 12.45
C ASP A 420 -0.25 -31.32 13.91
N VAL A 421 0.16 -32.22 14.80
CA VAL A 421 0.29 -32.00 16.24
C VAL A 421 1.67 -31.45 16.55
N ILE A 422 1.73 -30.20 17.00
CA ILE A 422 2.96 -29.52 17.39
C ILE A 422 2.97 -29.22 18.89
N THR A 423 4.14 -28.92 19.44
CA THR A 423 4.28 -28.47 20.84
C THR A 423 4.70 -27.00 20.87
N VAL A 424 3.94 -26.16 21.57
CA VAL A 424 4.21 -24.72 21.73
C VAL A 424 4.38 -24.37 23.21
N TYR A 425 5.29 -23.44 23.49
CA TYR A 425 5.68 -23.00 24.82
C TYR A 425 5.20 -21.57 25.07
N TYR A 426 4.21 -21.38 25.92
CA TYR A 426 3.65 -20.07 26.26
C TYR A 426 4.19 -19.58 27.60
N ARG A 427 5.08 -18.58 27.59
CA ARG A 427 5.59 -17.94 28.82
C ARG A 427 4.56 -16.93 29.33
N LEU A 428 3.98 -17.20 30.50
CA LEU A 428 2.88 -16.44 31.09
C LEU A 428 3.17 -16.09 32.56
N HIS A 429 2.38 -15.19 33.15
CA HIS A 429 2.39 -15.02 34.61
C HIS A 429 1.98 -16.34 35.27
N SER A 430 2.67 -16.74 36.35
CA SER A 430 2.48 -18.08 36.94
C SER A 430 1.03 -18.40 37.25
N LYS A 431 0.28 -17.45 37.84
CA LYS A 431 -1.14 -17.65 38.15
C LYS A 431 -2.00 -17.80 36.89
N VAL A 432 -1.72 -17.01 35.86
CA VAL A 432 -2.43 -17.08 34.56
C VAL A 432 -2.14 -18.40 33.86
N ALA A 433 -0.90 -18.92 33.94
CA ALA A 433 -0.55 -20.21 33.39
C ALA A 433 -1.32 -21.35 34.07
N THR A 434 -1.44 -21.31 35.41
CA THR A 434 -2.23 -22.28 36.19
C THR A 434 -3.70 -22.21 35.81
N ASP A 435 -4.31 -21.03 35.85
CA ASP A 435 -5.74 -20.86 35.55
C ASP A 435 -6.07 -21.31 34.11
N LEU A 436 -5.22 -20.95 33.14
CA LEU A 436 -5.40 -21.39 31.75
C LEU A 436 -5.17 -22.89 31.55
N SER A 437 -4.30 -23.51 32.34
CA SER A 437 -4.12 -24.97 32.27
C SER A 437 -5.36 -25.75 32.68
N GLU A 438 -6.22 -25.17 33.51
CA GLU A 438 -7.50 -25.78 33.88
C GLU A 438 -8.61 -25.44 32.88
N MET A 439 -8.58 -24.23 32.30
CA MET A 439 -9.67 -23.73 31.46
C MET A 439 -9.55 -24.05 29.97
N LEU A 440 -8.34 -24.09 29.41
CA LEU A 440 -8.14 -24.31 27.97
C LEU A 440 -8.79 -25.60 27.44
N PRO A 441 -8.81 -26.73 28.19
CA PRO A 441 -9.52 -27.93 27.76
C PRO A 441 -11.03 -27.76 27.60
N PHE A 442 -11.63 -26.76 28.22
CA PHE A 442 -13.06 -26.47 28.09
C PHE A 442 -13.35 -25.36 27.09
N LEU A 443 -12.36 -24.50 26.80
CA LEU A 443 -12.52 -23.33 25.95
C LEU A 443 -12.13 -23.57 24.50
N VAL A 444 -11.17 -24.46 24.26
CA VAL A 444 -10.63 -24.75 22.93
C VAL A 444 -10.87 -26.22 22.65
N ARG A 445 -11.67 -26.54 21.64
CA ARG A 445 -11.89 -27.92 21.13
C ARG A 445 -11.95 -29.00 22.23
N PRO A 446 -12.99 -29.03 23.09
CA PRO A 446 -13.01 -29.85 24.30
C PRO A 446 -12.79 -31.35 24.08
N ASP A 447 -13.21 -31.85 22.92
CA ASP A 447 -13.09 -33.26 22.56
C ASP A 447 -11.68 -33.67 22.10
N THR A 448 -10.70 -32.76 22.12
CA THR A 448 -9.33 -32.98 21.61
C THR A 448 -8.26 -33.04 22.69
N TRP A 449 -8.63 -32.96 23.97
CA TRP A 449 -7.70 -32.99 25.10
C TRP A 449 -7.67 -34.37 25.77
N GLN A 450 -6.45 -34.83 26.06
CA GLN A 450 -6.19 -36.04 26.82
C GLN A 450 -6.43 -35.76 28.30
N LEU A 451 -7.62 -36.13 28.78
CA LEU A 451 -8.03 -35.96 30.18
C LEU A 451 -7.82 -37.23 31.01
N GLU A 452 -7.66 -38.38 30.35
CA GLU A 452 -7.40 -39.69 30.97
C GLU A 452 -6.10 -40.31 30.46
N GLU A 453 -5.45 -41.15 31.27
CA GLU A 453 -4.10 -41.69 31.02
C GLU A 453 -4.02 -42.61 29.77
N ASN A 454 -5.16 -43.08 29.25
CA ASN A 454 -5.27 -43.98 28.08
C ASN A 454 -6.01 -43.36 26.87
N ASP A 455 -6.22 -42.04 26.85
CA ASP A 455 -6.92 -41.37 25.75
C ASP A 455 -5.93 -40.99 24.63
N ASP A 456 -6.19 -41.40 23.38
CA ASP A 456 -5.30 -41.22 22.21
C ASP A 456 -5.46 -39.84 21.54
N LYS A 457 -5.90 -38.84 22.32
CA LYS A 457 -6.14 -37.49 21.82
C LYS A 457 -4.85 -36.69 21.73
N PRO A 458 -4.74 -35.76 20.77
CA PRO A 458 -3.51 -35.01 20.53
C PRO A 458 -3.15 -34.02 21.65
N GLY A 459 -4.16 -33.51 22.38
CA GLY A 459 -4.04 -32.44 23.35
C GLY A 459 -3.41 -32.83 24.68
N LEU A 460 -2.16 -32.43 24.90
CA LEU A 460 -1.45 -32.57 26.17
C LEU A 460 -0.99 -31.21 26.68
N MET A 461 -0.95 -31.04 27.99
CA MET A 461 -0.57 -29.77 28.61
C MET A 461 0.20 -29.96 29.90
N PHE A 462 1.24 -29.15 30.07
CA PHE A 462 2.10 -29.14 31.25
C PHE A 462 2.39 -27.70 31.67
N VAL A 463 2.38 -27.43 32.97
CA VAL A 463 2.85 -26.16 33.53
C VAL A 463 4.21 -26.39 34.17
N VAL A 464 5.21 -25.60 33.76
CA VAL A 464 6.56 -25.67 34.32
C VAL A 464 6.96 -24.31 34.86
N SER A 465 7.51 -24.27 36.08
CA SER A 465 8.05 -23.03 36.66
C SER A 465 9.16 -22.45 35.80
N SER A 466 9.18 -21.13 35.66
CA SER A 466 10.20 -20.41 34.90
C SER A 466 10.85 -19.32 35.74
N GLU A 467 12.01 -18.82 35.31
CA GLU A 467 12.68 -17.73 36.01
C GLU A 467 11.78 -16.49 36.06
N PRO A 468 11.61 -15.86 37.24
CA PRO A 468 10.76 -14.67 37.40
C PRO A 468 11.38 -13.46 36.72
N ASP A 469 10.54 -12.53 36.28
CA ASP A 469 11.03 -11.24 35.77
C ASP A 469 11.29 -10.29 36.95
N PHE A 470 12.42 -9.56 36.91
CA PHE A 470 12.73 -8.51 37.88
C PHE A 470 12.45 -7.14 37.29
N SER A 471 11.43 -6.45 37.80
CA SER A 471 11.16 -5.05 37.43
C SER A 471 11.67 -4.10 38.51
N SER A 472 12.64 -3.24 38.15
CA SER A 472 13.02 -2.08 38.96
C SER A 472 12.36 -0.83 38.40
N THR A 473 11.41 -0.25 39.12
CA THR A 473 10.85 1.06 38.79
C THR A 473 11.90 2.15 39.04
N ARG A 474 12.67 2.53 38.02
CA ARG A 474 13.40 3.81 37.99
C ARG A 474 12.46 4.85 37.38
N GLY A 475 11.83 5.67 38.22
CA GLY A 475 11.13 6.87 37.76
C GLY A 475 12.13 7.80 37.08
N SER A 476 11.84 8.18 35.83
CA SER A 476 12.54 9.25 35.13
C SER A 476 12.04 10.59 35.62
N ASP A 477 12.58 11.09 36.73
CA ASP A 477 12.48 12.50 37.09
C ASP A 477 13.86 13.02 37.49
N LYS A 478 14.42 13.90 36.63
CA LYS A 478 15.59 14.72 36.96
C LYS A 478 15.12 15.86 37.89
N ALA A 479 15.10 15.63 39.20
CA ALA A 479 15.30 16.69 40.20
C ALA A 479 15.44 16.12 41.62
N ALA A 480 16.38 16.70 42.36
CA ALA A 480 16.54 16.68 43.82
C ALA A 480 17.07 15.40 44.50
N SER A 481 18.23 15.58 45.11
CA SER A 481 18.85 14.68 46.08
C SER A 481 18.07 14.61 47.39
N ALA A 482 18.26 13.48 48.09
CA ALA A 482 18.04 13.25 49.52
C ALA A 482 16.62 12.80 49.96
N ALA A 483 16.28 11.56 49.67
CA ALA A 483 15.60 10.65 50.61
C ALA A 483 15.83 9.20 50.16
N ARG A 484 16.43 8.35 51.01
CA ARG A 484 16.45 6.90 50.81
C ARG A 484 15.02 6.39 51.01
N GLN A 485 14.27 6.23 49.92
CA GLN A 485 13.02 5.46 49.91
C GLN A 485 13.28 4.12 49.23
N SER A 486 12.77 3.07 49.88
CA SER A 486 12.86 1.66 49.51
C SER A 486 12.51 1.44 48.04
N ALA A 487 13.48 0.97 47.24
CA ALA A 487 13.20 0.44 45.92
C ALA A 487 12.41 -0.86 46.10
N THR A 488 11.11 -0.81 45.83
CA THR A 488 10.26 -2.00 45.90
C THR A 488 10.48 -2.76 44.60
N SER A 489 11.34 -3.78 44.60
CA SER A 489 11.51 -4.66 43.45
C SER A 489 10.25 -5.50 43.29
N LEU A 490 9.53 -5.32 42.18
CA LEU A 490 8.40 -6.17 41.85
C LEU A 490 8.95 -7.45 41.22
N ILE A 491 8.87 -8.56 41.96
CA ILE A 491 9.12 -9.90 41.43
C ILE A 491 7.84 -10.35 40.74
N VAL A 492 7.95 -10.65 39.45
CA VAL A 492 6.83 -11.17 38.67
C VAL A 492 7.10 -12.62 38.35
N ASP A 493 6.41 -13.52 39.06
CA ASP A 493 6.57 -14.96 38.84
C ASP A 493 6.05 -15.35 37.45
N ARG A 494 6.87 -16.13 36.73
CA ARG A 494 6.58 -16.65 35.40
C ARG A 494 6.52 -18.17 35.41
N SER A 495 5.65 -18.71 34.58
CA SER A 495 5.60 -20.13 34.26
C SER A 495 5.48 -20.31 32.75
N VAL A 496 5.92 -21.45 32.26
CA VAL A 496 5.75 -21.85 30.86
C VAL A 496 4.65 -22.89 30.80
N LEU A 497 3.60 -22.56 30.05
CA LEU A 497 2.54 -23.48 29.69
C LEU A 497 2.95 -24.18 28.38
N ILE A 498 3.30 -25.46 28.47
CA ILE A 498 3.72 -26.30 27.35
C ILE A 498 2.47 -27.04 26.87
N ILE A 499 2.05 -26.78 25.63
CA ILE A 499 0.87 -27.41 25.06
C ILE A 499 1.28 -28.16 23.80
N ARG A 500 0.94 -29.44 23.72
CA ARG A 500 1.00 -30.24 22.50
C ARG A 500 -0.41 -30.34 21.94
N GLN A 501 -0.66 -29.78 20.77
CA GLN A 501 -1.98 -29.81 20.13
C GLN A 501 -1.86 -29.56 18.61
N THR A 502 -2.94 -29.74 17.85
CA THR A 502 -2.99 -29.39 16.42
C THR A 502 -2.70 -27.89 16.18
N ARG A 503 -2.15 -27.56 15.00
CA ARG A 503 -1.85 -26.16 14.63
C ARG A 503 -3.07 -25.24 14.73
N VAL A 504 -4.23 -25.71 14.27
CA VAL A 504 -5.50 -24.97 14.32
C VAL A 504 -5.91 -24.64 15.76
N ALA A 505 -5.79 -25.62 16.67
CA ALA A 505 -6.09 -25.37 18.07
C ALA A 505 -5.10 -24.39 18.71
N HIS A 506 -3.84 -24.37 18.27
CA HIS A 506 -2.86 -23.39 18.75
C HIS A 506 -3.23 -21.95 18.37
N ASP A 507 -3.88 -21.72 17.23
CA ASP A 507 -4.41 -20.41 16.87
C ASP A 507 -5.56 -19.99 17.80
N GLU A 508 -6.48 -20.92 18.10
CA GLU A 508 -7.56 -20.68 19.08
C GLU A 508 -7.00 -20.41 20.49
N ILE A 509 -5.99 -21.17 20.93
CA ILE A 509 -5.30 -20.98 22.22
C ILE A 509 -4.64 -19.60 22.30
N ARG A 510 -3.95 -19.16 21.23
CA ARG A 510 -3.33 -17.82 21.18
C ARG A 510 -4.36 -16.73 21.36
N GLU A 511 -5.51 -16.86 20.71
CA GLU A 511 -6.60 -15.89 20.83
C GLU A 511 -7.18 -15.86 22.25
N VAL A 512 -7.40 -17.02 22.89
CA VAL A 512 -7.83 -17.09 24.30
C VAL A 512 -6.81 -16.41 25.22
N ILE A 513 -5.52 -16.71 25.08
CA ILE A 513 -4.44 -16.09 25.87
C ILE A 513 -4.44 -14.57 25.69
N ARG A 514 -4.59 -14.09 24.44
CA ARG A 514 -4.66 -12.67 24.13
C ARG A 514 -5.86 -12.01 24.82
N ARG A 515 -7.04 -12.61 24.77
CA ARG A 515 -8.26 -12.11 25.43
C ARG A 515 -8.16 -12.12 26.95
N VAL A 516 -7.54 -13.14 27.56
CA VAL A 516 -7.27 -13.15 29.00
C VAL A 516 -6.37 -11.99 29.40
N LYS A 517 -5.41 -11.62 28.55
CA LYS A 517 -4.51 -10.48 28.80
C LYS A 517 -5.19 -9.13 28.61
N THR A 518 -6.10 -9.00 27.64
CA THR A 518 -6.58 -7.70 27.15
C THR A 518 -8.07 -7.44 27.38
N GLY A 519 -8.84 -8.44 27.81
CA GLY A 519 -10.31 -8.42 27.84
C GLY A 519 -10.92 -8.53 26.44
N ASP A 520 -12.24 -8.71 26.39
CA ASP A 520 -12.99 -8.43 25.16
C ASP A 520 -13.15 -6.91 25.02
N ALA A 521 -13.07 -6.39 23.80
CA ALA A 521 -13.41 -4.99 23.55
C ALA A 521 -14.86 -4.74 24.01
N PRO A 522 -15.15 -3.65 24.76
CA PRO A 522 -16.49 -3.38 25.23
C PRO A 522 -17.44 -3.27 24.03
N ALA A 523 -18.45 -4.13 23.99
CA ALA A 523 -19.58 -4.00 23.08
C ALA A 523 -20.30 -2.69 23.41
N GLY A 524 -20.06 -1.66 22.60
CA GLY A 524 -20.75 -0.38 22.67
C GLY A 524 -22.26 -0.56 22.52
N ILE A 525 -22.96 0.00 23.51
CA ILE A 525 -24.41 -0.03 23.76
C ILE A 525 -25.25 0.42 22.55
N LEU A 526 -26.02 -0.54 22.02
CA LEU A 526 -27.45 -0.52 21.66
C LEU A 526 -28.02 0.63 20.79
N GLY A 527 -28.11 0.34 19.49
CA GLY A 527 -29.19 0.82 18.60
C GLY A 527 -29.55 -0.31 17.63
N GLY A 528 -30.68 -0.97 17.85
CA GLY A 528 -30.98 -2.31 17.34
C GLY A 528 -31.28 -2.44 15.84
N GLY A 529 -31.10 -3.68 15.36
CA GLY A 529 -31.72 -4.18 14.13
C GLY A 529 -30.87 -5.19 13.36
N GLY A 530 -31.13 -6.49 13.56
CA GLY A 530 -30.84 -7.52 12.55
C GLY A 530 -29.81 -8.58 12.93
N PHE A 531 -30.30 -9.68 13.50
CA PHE A 531 -29.59 -10.90 13.86
C PHE A 531 -29.11 -11.75 12.67
N GLY A 532 -28.03 -12.50 12.91
CA GLY A 532 -27.82 -13.88 12.42
C GLY A 532 -26.34 -14.21 12.22
N GLY A 533 -25.69 -15.14 12.92
CA GLY A 533 -26.08 -16.06 13.99
C GLY A 533 -24.86 -16.91 14.37
N GLY A 534 -24.77 -17.33 15.64
CA GLY A 534 -23.69 -18.18 16.15
C GLY A 534 -23.62 -18.17 17.68
N PHE A 535 -24.68 -18.66 18.33
CA PHE A 535 -24.72 -18.83 19.79
C PHE A 535 -23.98 -20.12 20.19
N PHE A 536 -23.00 -20.01 21.08
CA PHE A 536 -22.61 -21.13 21.94
C PHE A 536 -23.59 -21.18 23.12
N THR A 537 -24.40 -22.23 23.19
CA THR A 537 -25.18 -22.58 24.38
C THR A 537 -24.28 -23.26 25.40
N ILE A 538 -24.14 -22.67 26.59
CA ILE A 538 -23.48 -23.29 27.75
C ILE A 538 -24.42 -24.39 28.30
N PRO A 539 -24.00 -25.66 28.42
CA PRO A 539 -24.74 -26.64 29.19
C PRO A 539 -24.57 -26.36 30.68
N ALA A 540 -25.66 -26.13 31.39
CA ALA A 540 -25.66 -26.07 32.84
C ALA A 540 -25.58 -27.50 33.40
N PHE A 541 -24.45 -27.86 34.01
CA PHE A 541 -24.34 -29.01 34.90
C PHE A 541 -23.73 -28.58 36.22
N TRP A 542 -24.57 -28.43 37.24
CA TRP A 542 -24.16 -28.45 38.64
C TRP A 542 -24.24 -29.90 39.14
N PRO A 543 -23.19 -30.47 39.75
CA PRO A 543 -23.36 -31.61 40.64
C PRO A 543 -23.65 -31.07 42.04
N SER A 544 -24.91 -31.16 42.45
CA SER A 544 -25.27 -31.20 43.87
C SER A 544 -25.04 -32.61 44.39
N GLU A 545 -24.09 -32.82 45.29
CA GLU A 545 -24.36 -33.51 46.56
C GLU A 545 -23.12 -33.53 47.47
N SER A 546 -23.39 -33.24 48.74
CA SER A 546 -22.47 -33.39 49.85
C SER A 546 -22.83 -34.64 50.64
N ARG A 547 -21.79 -35.22 51.28
CA ARG A 547 -21.74 -36.22 52.40
C ARG A 547 -21.14 -37.54 51.88
N ARG A 548 -20.06 -38.10 52.45
CA ARG A 548 -19.46 -38.00 53.78
C ARG A 548 -17.97 -38.35 53.72
#